data_AF-A0A8J7RNX4-F1
#
_entry.id   AF-A0A8J7RNX4-F1
#
_cell.length_a   1.000
_cell.length_b   1.000
_cell.length_c   1.000
_cell.angle_alpha   90.00
_cell.angle_beta   90.00
_cell.angle_gamma   90.00
#
_symmetry.space_group_name_H-M   'P 1'
#
loop_
_entity.id
_entity.type
_entity.pdbx_description
1 polymer ?
#
loop_
_entity_poly.entity_id
_entity_poly.type
_entity_poly.pdbx_seq_one_letter_code
_entity_poly.pdbx_strand_id
1 'polypeptide(L)'
;MKKFLALLLATMMILCLVACGSEEVTEPETEDSTTVAGVANSDEAEISDEQLKALTEAYNQVAPLFNEVYTAAEENGWLTDEQTATEINAVNATLGTIGKALTEDLTILNGCEDFDVLIDGVLAFGPALEELAERVSVPYGDVG
;
A
#
# COMPACT_ATOMS: atom_id res chain seq x y z
N MET A 1 12.96 17.15 -4.78
CA MET A 1 12.05 17.61 -5.86
C MET A 1 10.66 17.22 -5.40
N LYS A 2 9.80 18.16 -5.02
CA LYS A 2 8.75 17.92 -4.00
C LYS A 2 7.48 17.14 -4.46
N LYS A 3 7.51 16.46 -5.62
CA LYS A 3 6.31 15.79 -6.18
C LYS A 3 6.45 14.28 -6.33
N PHE A 4 7.61 13.72 -6.00
CA PHE A 4 7.88 12.29 -6.19
C PHE A 4 7.00 11.40 -5.31
N LEU A 5 6.83 11.75 -4.02
CA LEU A 5 6.00 10.96 -3.12
C LEU A 5 4.51 11.03 -3.49
N ALA A 6 3.99 12.21 -3.85
CA ALA A 6 2.62 12.36 -4.33
C ALA A 6 2.34 11.55 -5.62
N LEU A 7 3.31 11.48 -6.54
CA LEU A 7 3.23 10.67 -7.75
C LEU A 7 3.21 9.17 -7.43
N LEU A 8 4.08 8.73 -6.53
CA LEU A 8 4.20 7.33 -6.11
C LEU A 8 2.90 6.86 -5.44
N LEU A 9 2.37 7.66 -4.51
CA LEU A 9 1.10 7.37 -3.83
C LEU A 9 -0.10 7.30 -4.79
N ALA A 10 -0.18 8.24 -5.75
CA ALA A 10 -1.22 8.21 -6.78
C ALA A 10 -1.13 6.95 -7.65
N THR A 11 0.08 6.49 -7.93
CA THR A 11 0.32 5.25 -8.69
C THR A 11 -0.12 4.03 -7.88
N MET A 12 0.24 3.96 -6.59
CA MET A 12 -0.12 2.88 -5.67
C MET A 12 -1.65 2.75 -5.50
N MET A 13 -2.37 3.88 -5.37
CA MET A 13 -3.83 3.89 -5.20
C MET A 13 -4.59 3.32 -6.41
N ILE A 14 -4.08 3.49 -7.62
CA ILE A 14 -4.72 2.98 -8.85
C ILE A 14 -4.59 1.45 -8.93
N LEU A 15 -3.51 0.89 -8.38
CA LEU A 15 -3.19 -0.53 -8.47
C LEU A 15 -3.91 -1.39 -7.41
N CYS A 16 -4.40 -0.77 -6.34
CA CYS A 16 -5.15 -1.43 -5.28
C CYS A 16 -6.63 -1.00 -5.29
N LEU A 17 -7.20 -0.69 -6.47
CA LEU A 17 -8.65 -0.52 -6.65
C LEU A 17 -9.34 -1.84 -6.27
N VAL A 18 -9.56 -2.03 -4.97
CA VAL A 18 -10.49 -3.03 -4.43
C VAL A 18 -11.78 -2.81 -5.19
N ALA A 19 -12.12 -3.77 -6.04
CA ALA A 19 -13.44 -3.88 -6.60
C ALA A 19 -14.40 -4.04 -5.41
N CYS A 20 -14.89 -2.92 -4.89
CA CYS A 20 -16.06 -2.86 -4.04
C CYS A 20 -17.25 -3.21 -4.95
N GLY A 21 -17.33 -4.50 -5.29
CA GLY A 21 -18.46 -5.11 -5.94
C GLY A 21 -19.66 -4.91 -5.04
N SER A 22 -20.57 -4.05 -5.47
CA SER A 22 -21.81 -3.75 -4.78
C SER A 22 -22.65 -5.02 -4.70
N GLU A 23 -23.03 -5.43 -3.50
CA GLU A 23 -24.01 -6.49 -3.27
C GLU A 23 -25.35 -6.14 -3.94
N GLU A 24 -25.84 -7.00 -4.84
CA GLU A 24 -27.27 -7.09 -5.16
C GLU A 24 -27.75 -8.49 -4.77
N VAL A 25 -28.51 -8.53 -3.68
CA VAL A 25 -29.26 -9.71 -3.22
C VAL A 25 -30.47 -9.89 -4.12
N THR A 26 -30.64 -11.09 -4.71
CA THR A 26 -31.96 -11.65 -5.04
C THR A 26 -31.88 -13.18 -4.96
N GLU A 27 -32.67 -13.77 -4.06
CA GLU A 27 -32.78 -15.22 -3.82
C GLU A 27 -33.73 -15.93 -4.84
N PRO A 28 -34.13 -17.23 -4.69
CA PRO A 28 -33.69 -18.29 -5.60
C PRO A 28 -34.85 -19.01 -6.32
N GLU A 29 -34.61 -19.59 -7.50
CA GLU A 29 -35.54 -20.55 -8.11
C GLU A 29 -34.78 -21.76 -8.67
N THR A 30 -35.39 -22.93 -8.45
CA THR A 30 -34.83 -24.28 -8.43
C THR A 30 -34.91 -25.00 -9.79
N GLU A 31 -34.04 -26.02 -9.93
CA GLU A 31 -34.14 -27.24 -10.76
C GLU A 31 -33.57 -27.28 -12.21
N ASP A 32 -32.68 -28.28 -12.36
CA ASP A 32 -32.53 -29.23 -13.47
C ASP A 32 -31.30 -29.12 -14.42
N SER A 33 -30.37 -30.05 -14.18
CA SER A 33 -29.69 -30.93 -15.13
C SER A 33 -29.08 -30.36 -16.41
N THR A 34 -27.76 -30.20 -16.42
CA THR A 34 -26.83 -31.02 -17.24
C THR A 34 -25.42 -30.44 -17.16
N THR A 35 -24.49 -31.33 -16.85
CA THR A 35 -23.04 -31.16 -16.78
C THR A 35 -22.39 -30.49 -18.00
N VAL A 36 -21.32 -29.76 -17.68
CA VAL A 36 -20.20 -29.26 -18.51
C VAL A 36 -20.46 -27.94 -19.25
N ALA A 37 -20.51 -26.84 -18.50
CA ALA A 37 -20.16 -25.52 -18.99
C ALA A 37 -18.92 -25.05 -18.22
N GLY A 38 -17.81 -24.86 -18.93
CA GLY A 38 -16.60 -24.31 -18.35
C GLY A 38 -16.87 -22.93 -17.75
N VAL A 39 -16.58 -22.78 -16.47
CA VAL A 39 -16.23 -21.50 -15.89
C VAL A 39 -14.74 -21.57 -15.57
N ALA A 40 -13.93 -21.22 -16.57
CA ALA A 40 -12.59 -20.75 -16.28
C ALA A 40 -12.76 -19.44 -15.51
N ASN A 41 -12.45 -19.45 -14.21
CA ASN A 41 -11.81 -18.33 -13.53
C ASN A 41 -11.50 -18.69 -12.07
N SER A 42 -10.39 -19.39 -11.88
CA SER A 42 -9.54 -19.14 -10.71
C SER A 42 -8.16 -18.81 -11.27
N ASP A 43 -8.10 -17.80 -12.14
CA ASP A 43 -6.86 -17.06 -12.40
C ASP A 43 -6.82 -15.85 -11.44
N GLU A 44 -7.19 -16.08 -10.18
CA GLU A 44 -6.83 -15.16 -9.11
C GLU A 44 -5.31 -15.33 -8.99
N ALA A 45 -4.56 -14.30 -9.43
CA ALA A 45 -3.11 -14.36 -9.50
C ALA A 45 -2.57 -14.77 -8.13
N GLU A 46 -2.22 -16.05 -7.99
CA GLU A 46 -1.76 -16.60 -6.73
C GLU A 46 -0.39 -15.98 -6.44
N ILE A 47 -0.28 -15.25 -5.32
CA ILE A 47 0.95 -14.60 -4.91
C ILE A 47 2.02 -15.70 -4.74
N SER A 48 3.09 -15.63 -5.53
CA SER A 48 4.17 -16.63 -5.42
C SER A 48 4.95 -16.46 -4.11
N ASP A 49 5.55 -17.56 -3.63
CA ASP A 49 6.42 -17.54 -2.45
C ASP A 49 7.60 -16.55 -2.64
N GLU A 50 8.14 -16.46 -3.86
CA GLU A 50 9.19 -15.50 -4.21
C GLU A 50 8.71 -14.05 -4.07
N GLN A 51 7.51 -13.74 -4.56
CA GLN A 51 6.90 -12.41 -4.44
C GLN A 51 6.57 -12.06 -2.99
N LEU A 52 6.05 -13.01 -2.23
CA LEU A 52 5.79 -12.82 -0.80
C LEU A 52 7.08 -12.52 -0.03
N LYS A 53 8.15 -13.27 -0.33
CA LYS A 53 9.47 -13.02 0.25
C LYS A 53 10.00 -11.64 -0.13
N ALA A 54 9.92 -11.27 -1.41
CA ALA A 54 10.36 -9.96 -1.88
C ALA A 54 9.57 -8.80 -1.25
N LEU A 55 8.25 -8.94 -1.10
CA LEU A 55 7.41 -7.96 -0.40
C LEU A 55 7.79 -7.85 1.08
N THR A 56 8.04 -8.98 1.74
CA THR A 56 8.50 -8.99 3.14
C THR A 56 9.84 -8.28 3.29
N GLU A 57 10.79 -8.53 2.38
CA GLU A 57 12.09 -7.86 2.38
C GLU A 57 11.97 -6.36 2.09
N ALA A 58 11.13 -5.96 1.13
CA ALA A 58 10.86 -4.56 0.84
C ALA A 58 10.21 -3.85 2.03
N TYR A 59 9.20 -4.46 2.65
CA TYR A 59 8.55 -3.94 3.86
C TYR A 59 9.54 -3.74 5.00
N ASN A 60 10.38 -4.75 5.28
CA ASN A 60 11.36 -4.70 6.37
C ASN A 60 12.47 -3.66 6.14
N GLN A 61 12.75 -3.28 4.89
CA GLN A 61 13.66 -2.18 4.57
C GLN A 61 13.03 -0.81 4.81
N VAL A 62 11.75 -0.66 4.47
CA VAL A 62 11.08 0.65 4.43
C VAL A 62 10.41 1.01 5.75
N ALA A 63 9.82 0.04 6.46
CA ALA A 63 9.09 0.30 7.70
C ALA A 63 9.96 0.96 8.80
N PRO A 64 11.23 0.55 9.03
CA PRO A 64 12.11 1.26 9.97
C PRO A 64 12.35 2.72 9.59
N LEU A 65 12.61 3.00 8.31
CA LEU A 65 12.81 4.37 7.80
C LEU A 65 11.57 5.23 8.02
N PHE A 66 10.38 4.67 7.77
CA PHE A 66 9.13 5.37 8.01
C PHE A 66 8.96 5.75 9.49
N ASN A 67 9.29 4.84 10.42
CA ASN A 67 9.18 5.12 11.84
C ASN A 67 10.13 6.26 12.27
N GLU A 68 11.37 6.28 11.77
CA GLU A 68 12.32 7.37 12.02
C GLU A 68 11.79 8.72 11.50
N VAL A 69 11.25 8.74 10.28
CA VAL A 69 10.65 9.93 9.68
C VAL A 69 9.43 10.40 10.46
N TYR A 70 8.55 9.48 10.86
CA TYR A 70 7.36 9.80 11.64
C TYR A 70 7.75 10.44 12.98
N THR A 71 8.71 9.84 13.71
CA THR A 71 9.20 10.39 14.98
C THR A 71 9.80 11.78 14.79
N ALA A 72 10.68 11.96 13.79
CA ALA A 72 11.26 13.27 13.52
C ALA A 72 10.19 14.32 13.15
N ALA A 73 9.20 13.94 12.34
CA ALA A 73 8.10 14.82 11.97
C ALA A 73 7.23 15.22 13.16
N GLU A 74 6.97 14.29 14.08
CA GLU A 74 6.23 14.56 15.32
C GLU A 74 7.03 15.50 16.24
N GLU A 75 8.30 15.18 16.50
CA GLU A 75 9.18 15.96 17.39
C GLU A 75 9.42 17.39 16.89
N ASN A 76 9.57 17.56 15.57
CA ASN A 76 9.81 18.86 14.94
C ASN A 76 8.53 19.61 14.52
N GLY A 77 7.35 19.07 14.85
CA GLY A 77 6.05 19.73 14.64
C GLY A 77 5.55 19.74 13.18
N TRP A 78 6.16 18.96 12.29
CA TRP A 78 5.77 18.85 10.88
C TRP A 78 4.42 18.19 10.66
N LEU A 79 3.88 17.45 11.64
CA LEU A 79 2.52 16.91 11.55
C LEU A 79 1.43 18.00 11.55
N THR A 80 1.79 19.26 11.81
CA THR A 80 0.89 20.41 11.65
C THR A 80 0.85 20.97 10.23
N ASP A 81 1.85 20.64 9.40
CA ASP A 81 1.88 20.97 7.97
C ASP A 81 0.99 19.98 7.21
N GLU A 82 -0.04 20.49 6.52
CA GLU A 82 -1.05 19.67 5.85
C GLU A 82 -0.45 18.75 4.79
N GLN A 83 0.54 19.25 4.03
CA GLN A 83 1.23 18.45 3.03
C GLN A 83 1.98 17.30 3.70
N THR A 84 2.84 17.59 4.68
CA THR A 84 3.67 16.57 5.35
C THR A 84 2.82 15.56 6.09
N ALA A 85 1.76 15.99 6.78
CA ALA A 85 0.81 15.08 7.42
C ALA A 85 0.13 14.16 6.40
N THR A 86 -0.28 14.68 5.25
CA THR A 86 -0.88 13.87 4.18
C THR A 86 0.10 12.83 3.64
N GLU A 87 1.33 13.25 3.37
CA GLU A 87 2.42 12.40 2.88
C GLU A 87 2.72 11.25 3.86
N ILE A 88 2.89 11.55 5.15
CA ILE A 88 3.15 10.56 6.21
C ILE A 88 1.97 9.60 6.37
N ASN A 89 0.74 10.12 6.39
CA ASN A 89 -0.45 9.28 6.55
C ASN A 89 -0.65 8.32 5.39
N ALA A 90 -0.31 8.73 4.18
CA ALA A 90 -0.45 7.87 3.00
C ALA A 90 0.59 6.74 2.97
N VAL A 91 1.84 7.02 3.37
CA VAL A 91 2.85 5.97 3.57
C VAL A 91 2.43 5.03 4.70
N ASN A 92 1.97 5.57 5.84
CA ASN A 92 1.46 4.79 6.97
C ASN A 92 0.32 3.85 6.57
N ALA A 93 -0.65 4.34 5.80
CA ALA A 93 -1.78 3.54 5.34
C ALA A 93 -1.34 2.38 4.44
N THR A 94 -0.37 2.63 3.57
CA THR A 94 0.18 1.62 2.66
C THR A 94 0.95 0.55 3.43
N LEU A 95 1.91 0.96 4.27
CA LEU A 95 2.67 0.04 5.11
C LEU A 95 1.78 -0.69 6.10
N GLY A 96 0.78 -0.03 6.69
CA GLY A 96 -0.19 -0.67 7.59
C GLY A 96 -1.00 -1.77 6.91
N THR A 97 -1.46 -1.52 5.68
CA THR A 97 -2.16 -2.54 4.87
C THR A 97 -1.26 -3.73 4.57
N ILE A 98 -0.03 -3.47 4.13
CA ILE A 98 0.93 -4.54 3.79
C ILE A 98 1.35 -5.31 5.04
N GLY A 99 1.68 -4.63 6.13
CA GLY A 99 2.05 -5.25 7.40
C GLY A 99 0.94 -6.17 7.90
N LYS A 100 -0.32 -5.71 7.85
CA LYS A 100 -1.49 -6.54 8.20
C LYS A 100 -1.60 -7.75 7.29
N ALA A 101 -1.40 -7.60 5.98
CA ALA A 101 -1.43 -8.72 5.05
C ALA A 101 -0.35 -9.76 5.37
N LEU A 102 0.89 -9.32 5.62
CA LEU A 102 2.03 -10.18 5.92
C LEU A 102 1.88 -10.93 7.25
N THR A 103 1.18 -10.36 8.25
CA THR A 103 1.07 -10.95 9.59
C THR A 103 -0.26 -11.64 9.87
N GLU A 104 -1.35 -11.23 9.22
CA GLU A 104 -2.71 -11.72 9.51
C GLU A 104 -3.30 -12.51 8.35
N ASP A 105 -3.40 -11.90 7.17
CA ASP A 105 -4.14 -12.48 6.04
C ASP A 105 -3.67 -11.91 4.69
N LEU A 106 -3.01 -12.73 3.88
CA LEU A 106 -2.52 -12.34 2.55
C LEU A 106 -3.65 -12.00 1.58
N THR A 107 -4.89 -12.46 1.82
CA THR A 107 -6.03 -12.14 0.95
C THR A 107 -6.37 -10.66 0.93
N ILE A 108 -5.87 -9.88 1.90
CA ILE A 108 -5.92 -8.41 1.90
C ILE A 108 -5.27 -7.83 0.62
N LEU A 109 -4.33 -8.55 0.01
CA LEU A 109 -3.64 -8.15 -1.22
C LEU A 109 -4.20 -8.81 -2.49
N ASN A 110 -5.23 -9.66 -2.43
CA ASN A 110 -5.79 -10.33 -3.62
C ASN A 110 -6.35 -9.34 -4.66
N GLY A 111 -6.70 -8.11 -4.25
CA GLY A 111 -7.10 -7.04 -5.16
C GLY A 111 -5.94 -6.32 -5.86
N CYS A 112 -4.70 -6.73 -5.64
CA CYS A 112 -3.53 -6.18 -6.30
C CYS A 112 -3.29 -6.91 -7.62
N GLU A 113 -3.52 -6.22 -8.74
CA GLU A 113 -3.39 -6.82 -10.08
C GLU A 113 -1.93 -7.10 -10.46
N ASP A 114 -0.96 -6.38 -9.87
CA ASP A 114 0.46 -6.51 -10.16
C ASP A 114 1.30 -6.43 -8.88
N PHE A 115 1.67 -7.61 -8.37
CA PHE A 115 2.41 -7.75 -7.13
C PHE A 115 3.87 -7.29 -7.26
N ASP A 116 4.46 -7.37 -8.45
CA ASP A 116 5.81 -6.87 -8.69
C ASP A 116 5.81 -5.33 -8.63
N VAL A 117 4.77 -4.69 -9.16
CA VAL A 117 4.60 -3.24 -9.04
C VAL A 117 4.31 -2.84 -7.59
N LEU A 118 3.60 -3.65 -6.79
CA LEU A 118 3.45 -3.41 -5.35
C LEU A 118 4.82 -3.43 -4.66
N ILE A 119 5.65 -4.43 -4.93
CA ILE A 119 7.01 -4.54 -4.36
C ILE A 119 7.86 -3.32 -4.75
N ASP A 120 7.88 -2.97 -6.03
CA ASP A 120 8.60 -1.79 -6.54
C ASP A 120 8.08 -0.50 -5.92
N GLY A 121 6.76 -0.39 -5.72
CA GLY A 121 6.12 0.74 -5.06
C GLY A 121 6.55 0.88 -3.61
N VAL A 122 6.63 -0.22 -2.87
CA VAL A 122 7.16 -0.22 -1.50
C VAL A 122 8.62 0.23 -1.50
N LEU A 123 9.47 -0.36 -2.35
CA LEU A 123 10.89 0.01 -2.43
C LEU A 123 11.09 1.48 -2.80
N ALA A 124 10.23 2.03 -3.66
CA ALA A 124 10.28 3.42 -4.06
C ALA A 124 9.97 4.39 -2.90
N PHE A 125 9.35 3.93 -1.80
CA PHE A 125 9.24 4.75 -0.59
C PHE A 125 10.60 5.02 0.06
N GLY A 126 11.62 4.18 -0.11
CA GLY A 126 12.94 4.39 0.50
C GLY A 126 13.54 5.76 0.19
N PRO A 127 13.82 6.08 -1.09
CA PRO A 127 14.33 7.40 -1.48
C PRO A 127 13.38 8.55 -1.14
N ALA A 128 12.06 8.31 -1.20
CA ALA A 128 11.08 9.34 -0.87
C ALA A 128 11.04 9.66 0.64
N LEU A 129 11.25 8.65 1.49
CA LEU A 129 11.41 8.80 2.92
C LEU A 129 12.74 9.46 3.28
N GLU A 130 13.82 9.23 2.53
CA GLU A 130 15.08 9.98 2.71
C GLU A 130 14.91 11.48 2.42
N GLU A 131 14.24 11.85 1.32
CA GLU A 131 13.92 13.26 1.04
C GLU A 131 13.02 13.86 2.14
N LEU A 132 12.07 13.07 2.66
CA LEU A 132 11.19 13.50 3.73
C LEU A 132 11.95 13.65 5.06
N ALA A 133 12.86 12.74 5.38
CA ALA A 133 13.72 12.77 6.55
C ALA A 133 14.56 14.04 6.60
N GLU A 134 15.18 14.42 5.46
CA GLU A 134 15.95 15.67 5.36
C GLU A 134 15.05 16.88 5.69
N ARG A 135 13.84 16.91 5.13
CA ARG A 135 12.88 18.00 5.38
C ARG A 135 12.46 18.08 6.84
N VAL A 136 12.10 16.95 7.45
CA VAL A 136 11.58 16.92 8.82
C VAL A 136 12.66 16.92 9.89
N SER A 137 13.94 16.94 9.51
CA SER A 137 15.08 16.95 10.44
C SER A 137 15.27 18.26 11.22
N VAL A 138 14.64 19.35 10.76
CA VAL A 138 14.68 20.67 11.41
C VAL A 138 13.29 21.06 11.92
N PRO A 139 13.16 21.89 12.97
CA PRO A 139 11.86 22.35 13.44
C PRO A 139 11.05 23.05 12.35
N TYR A 140 9.74 22.77 12.25
CA TYR A 140 8.87 23.38 11.25
C TYR A 140 8.81 24.92 11.35
N GLY A 141 8.99 25.48 12.55
CA GLY A 141 9.04 26.94 12.73
C GLY A 141 10.29 27.62 12.17
N ASP A 142 11.34 26.85 11.84
CA ASP A 142 12.64 27.36 11.43
C ASP A 142 12.85 27.33 9.90
N VAL A 143 11.93 26.69 9.15
CA VAL A 143 11.91 26.72 7.67
C VAL A 143 11.23 28.01 7.16
N GLY A 144 11.93 29.12 7.31
CA GLY A 144 11.56 30.44 6.75
C GLY A 144 11.92 30.60 5.28
#